data_AF-A0A1X0Q9I8-F1
#
_entry.id   AF-A0A1X0Q9I8-F1
#
_cell.length_a   1.000
_cell.length_b   1.000
_cell.length_c   1.000
_cell.angle_alpha   90.00
_cell.angle_beta   90.00
_cell.angle_gamma   90.00
#
_symmetry.space_group_name_H-M   'P 1'
#
loop_
_entity.id
_entity.type
_entity.pdbx_description
1 polymer ?
#
loop_
_entity_poly.entity_id
_entity_poly.type
_entity_poly.pdbx_seq_one_letter_code
_entity_poly.pdbx_strand_id
1 'polypeptide(L)'
;MIHWFSSIIEPLVSGLVEDLIEFLRIKGILKRYVKCETCLLDMKTKSYTRNSDGVAFRYCNRSCNDFSKYVSIRTKSLLLNFTVPLRDFLLVGCKWFYNHTHVHLGIEVNIGKKSII
;
A
#
# COMPACT_ATOMS: atom_id res chain seq x y z
N MET A 1 11.85 -15.46 -9.52
CA MET A 1 10.66 -14.63 -9.20
C MET A 1 9.93 -15.07 -7.93
N ILE A 2 9.74 -16.38 -7.72
CA ILE A 2 9.23 -16.95 -6.45
C ILE A 2 10.06 -16.48 -5.24
N HIS A 3 11.39 -16.43 -5.39
CA HIS A 3 12.28 -15.99 -4.33
C HIS A 3 12.04 -14.52 -3.90
N TRP A 4 11.79 -13.59 -4.82
CA TRP A 4 11.51 -12.18 -4.47
C TRP A 4 10.16 -12.02 -3.76
N PHE A 5 9.14 -12.76 -4.24
CA PHE A 5 7.83 -12.76 -3.62
C PHE A 5 7.89 -13.33 -2.18
N SER A 6 8.55 -14.48 -1.99
CA SER A 6 8.69 -15.10 -0.67
C SER A 6 9.65 -14.32 0.25
N SER A 7 10.70 -13.68 -0.27
CA SER A 7 11.65 -12.98 0.60
C SER A 7 11.19 -11.58 1.03
N ILE A 8 10.30 -10.93 0.27
CA ILE A 8 9.88 -9.54 0.54
C ILE A 8 8.39 -9.44 0.84
N ILE A 9 7.53 -9.99 -0.04
CA ILE A 9 6.10 -9.79 0.07
C ILE A 9 5.51 -10.62 1.21
N GLU A 10 5.89 -11.89 1.32
CA GLU A 10 5.38 -12.81 2.35
C GLU A 10 5.61 -12.30 3.79
N PRO A 11 6.80 -11.81 4.19
CA PRO A 11 6.99 -11.17 5.48
C PRO A 11 6.11 -9.92 5.69
N LEU A 12 5.94 -9.10 4.65
CA LEU A 12 5.13 -7.87 4.74
C LEU A 12 3.64 -8.14 4.89
N VAL A 13 3.12 -9.18 4.22
CA VAL A 13 1.70 -9.55 4.36
C VAL A 13 1.45 -10.35 5.63
N SER A 14 2.42 -11.10 6.15
CA SER A 14 2.23 -11.91 7.36
C SER A 14 2.62 -11.17 8.65
N GLY A 15 3.32 -10.04 8.53
CA GLY A 15 3.81 -9.23 9.64
C GLY A 15 2.83 -8.16 10.12
N LEU A 16 3.39 -7.15 10.80
CA LEU A 16 2.64 -6.03 11.36
C LEU A 16 2.19 -5.06 10.26
N VAL A 17 1.02 -4.44 10.44
CA VAL A 17 0.49 -3.49 9.47
C VAL A 17 1.37 -2.25 9.35
N GLU A 18 2.04 -1.86 10.43
CA GLU A 18 2.99 -0.75 10.49
C GLU A 18 4.16 -0.96 9.53
N ASP A 19 4.69 -2.17 9.44
CA ASP A 19 5.80 -2.52 8.55
C ASP A 19 5.36 -2.42 7.08
N LEU A 20 4.14 -2.90 6.78
CA LEU A 20 3.54 -2.75 5.46
C LEU A 20 3.36 -1.26 5.09
N ILE A 21 2.85 -0.44 6.02
CA ILE A 21 2.66 1.00 5.80
C ILE A 21 3.99 1.69 5.54
N GLU A 22 5.02 1.36 6.33
CA GLU A 22 6.35 1.94 6.16
C GLU A 22 6.99 1.52 4.84
N PHE A 23 6.85 0.25 4.45
CA PHE A 23 7.25 -0.22 3.13
C PHE A 23 6.58 0.59 2.01
N LEU A 24 5.25 0.77 2.08
CA LEU A 24 4.51 1.54 1.07
C LEU A 24 4.92 3.02 1.05
N ARG A 25 5.34 3.60 2.18
CA ARG A 25 5.91 4.95 2.25
C ARG A 25 7.28 5.04 1.59
N ILE A 26 8.16 4.08 1.86
CA ILE A 26 9.49 4.00 1.23
C ILE A 26 9.35 3.86 -0.28
N LYS A 27 8.35 3.12 -0.76
CA LYS A 27 8.02 3.01 -2.18
C LYS A 27 7.29 4.23 -2.76
N GLY A 28 6.98 5.23 -1.95
CA GLY A 28 6.30 6.45 -2.39
C GLY A 28 4.81 6.30 -2.71
N ILE A 29 4.22 5.13 -2.41
CA ILE A 29 2.80 4.85 -2.62
C ILE A 29 1.97 5.59 -1.57
N LEU A 30 2.41 5.58 -0.31
CA LEU A 30 1.79 6.35 0.76
C LEU A 30 2.65 7.56 1.12
N LYS A 31 2.00 8.66 1.50
CA LYS A 31 2.73 9.81 2.05
C LYS A 31 3.18 9.51 3.48
N ARG A 32 4.37 10.00 3.84
CA ARG A 32 4.87 9.99 5.22
C ARG A 32 4.32 11.17 6.02
N TYR A 33 4.20 12.32 5.36
CA TYR A 33 3.76 13.56 5.96
C TYR A 33 2.63 14.18 5.13
N VAL A 34 1.63 14.69 5.84
CA VAL A 34 0.51 15.43 5.27
C VAL A 34 0.32 16.66 6.13
N LYS A 35 0.25 17.82 5.50
CA LYS A 35 -0.01 19.09 6.19
C LYS A 35 -1.49 19.28 6.41
N CYS A 36 -1.82 19.90 7.54
CA CYS A 36 -3.16 20.40 7.78
C CYS A 36 -3.52 21.50 6.79
N GLU A 37 -4.73 21.48 6.24
CA GLU A 37 -5.19 22.52 5.30
C GLU A 37 -5.43 23.86 6.02
N THR A 38 -5.80 23.82 7.29
CA THR A 38 -6.08 25.03 8.10
C THR A 38 -4.82 25.63 8.73
N CYS A 39 -3.99 24.83 9.43
CA CYS A 39 -2.83 25.34 10.18
C CYS A 39 -1.47 25.04 9.53
N LEU A 40 -1.44 24.34 8.38
CA LEU A 40 -0.22 24.02 7.60
C LEU A 40 0.88 23.23 8.33
N LEU A 41 0.64 22.81 9.57
CA LEU A 41 1.52 21.94 10.34
C LEU A 41 1.35 20.48 9.93
N ASP A 42 2.43 19.71 10.06
CA ASP A 42 2.42 18.29 9.77
C ASP A 42 1.51 17.52 10.74
N MET A 43 0.67 16.68 10.16
CA MET A 43 -0.19 15.75 10.88
C MET A 43 0.63 14.56 11.38
N LYS A 44 0.21 13.98 12.52
CA LYS A 44 0.88 12.80 13.09
C LYS A 44 0.13 11.52 12.73
N THR A 45 0.86 10.45 12.46
CA THR A 45 0.24 9.12 12.33
C THR A 45 -0.20 8.64 13.72
N LYS A 46 -1.42 8.15 13.84
CA LYS A 46 -2.00 7.62 15.09
C LYS A 46 -2.85 6.39 14.79
N SER A 47 -2.96 5.51 15.78
CA SER A 47 -3.91 4.40 15.73
C SER A 47 -5.33 4.93 15.57
N TYR A 48 -6.11 4.22 14.75
CA TYR A 48 -7.48 4.57 14.43
C TYR A 48 -8.25 3.32 14.04
N THR A 49 -9.10 2.82 14.93
CA THR A 49 -9.79 1.54 14.77
C THR A 49 -11.01 1.57 13.84
N ARG A 50 -11.43 2.76 13.40
CA ARG A 50 -12.63 2.92 12.55
C ARG A 50 -12.35 2.79 11.05
N ASN A 51 -11.10 2.62 10.64
CA ASN A 51 -10.76 2.31 9.24
C ASN A 51 -10.10 0.93 9.13
N SER A 52 -10.07 0.39 7.91
CA SER A 52 -9.48 -0.92 7.59
C SER A 52 -7.97 -0.99 7.84
N ASP A 53 -7.31 0.16 7.95
CA ASP A 53 -5.85 0.26 8.05
C ASP A 53 -5.35 0.28 9.49
N GLY A 54 -6.26 0.46 10.47
CA GLY A 54 -5.91 0.57 11.88
C GLY A 54 -5.16 1.85 12.25
N VAL A 55 -4.85 2.72 11.28
CA VAL A 55 -4.10 3.96 11.45
C VAL A 55 -4.63 5.08 10.55
N ALA A 56 -4.43 6.32 11.00
CA ALA A 56 -4.80 7.52 10.26
C ALA A 56 -3.85 8.68 10.59
N PHE A 57 -3.85 9.71 9.76
CA PHE A 57 -3.27 11.00 10.13
C PHE A 57 -4.22 11.74 11.07
N ARG A 58 -3.70 12.28 12.17
CA ARG A 58 -4.45 13.07 13.14
C ARG A 58 -3.88 14.47 13.26
N TYR A 59 -4.75 15.46 13.26
CA TYR A 59 -4.38 16.84 13.60
C TYR A 59 -4.09 16.93 15.10
N CYS A 60 -2.92 17.43 15.48
CA CYS A 60 -2.49 17.50 16.88
C CYS A 60 -2.30 18.92 17.42
N ASN A 61 -2.47 19.96 16.60
CA ASN A 61 -2.38 21.34 17.05
C ASN A 61 -3.68 21.76 17.75
N ARG A 62 -3.62 22.04 19.07
CA ARG A 62 -4.80 22.43 19.87
C ARG A 62 -5.42 23.76 19.44
N SER A 63 -4.63 24.65 18.85
CA SER A 63 -5.09 25.95 18.36
C SER A 63 -5.74 25.88 16.96
N CYS A 64 -5.80 24.69 16.36
CA CYS A 64 -6.38 24.51 15.03
C CYS A 64 -7.85 24.10 15.14
N ASN A 65 -8.70 24.68 14.31
CA ASN A 65 -10.12 24.32 14.20
C ASN A 65 -10.34 22.83 13.82
N ASP A 66 -9.36 22.22 13.17
CA ASP A 66 -9.39 20.80 12.80
C ASP A 66 -8.77 19.88 13.86
N PHE A 67 -8.48 20.38 15.06
CA PHE A 67 -7.88 19.58 16.13
C PHE A 67 -8.62 18.26 16.32
N SER A 68 -7.85 17.18 16.42
CA SER A 68 -8.36 15.82 16.59
C SER A 68 -9.18 15.24 15.43
N LYS A 69 -9.33 15.93 14.29
CA LYS A 69 -9.85 15.29 13.07
C LYS A 69 -8.88 14.20 12.61
N TYR A 70 -9.41 13.24 11.88
CA TYR A 70 -8.66 12.13 11.30
C TYR A 70 -8.79 12.16 9.79
N VAL A 71 -7.69 11.85 9.11
CA VAL A 71 -7.61 11.73 7.65
C VAL A 71 -6.96 10.40 7.31
N SER A 72 -7.48 9.74 6.28
CA SER A 72 -6.94 8.45 5.82
C SER A 72 -5.44 8.55 5.52
N ILE A 73 -4.67 7.52 5.88
CA ILE A 73 -3.26 7.41 5.48
C ILE A 73 -3.10 7.27 3.96
N ARG A 74 -4.19 6.90 3.26
CA ARG A 74 -4.29 6.81 1.80
C ARG A 74 -4.53 8.16 1.12
N THR A 75 -4.61 9.25 1.89
CA THR A 75 -4.81 10.58 1.30
C THR A 75 -3.70 10.94 0.32
N LYS A 76 -4.07 11.55 -0.80
CA LYS A 76 -3.16 11.94 -1.88
C LYS A 76 -2.33 10.78 -2.44
N SER A 77 -2.88 9.57 -2.42
CA SER A 77 -2.32 8.40 -3.12
C SER A 77 -3.34 7.76 -4.04
N LEU A 78 -2.85 6.88 -4.92
CA LEU A 78 -3.70 6.02 -5.75
C LEU A 78 -4.63 5.12 -4.93
N LEU A 79 -4.33 4.91 -3.65
CA LEU A 79 -5.10 4.02 -2.76
C LEU A 79 -6.32 4.70 -2.14
N LEU A 80 -6.49 6.02 -2.32
CA LEU A 80 -7.53 6.80 -1.64
C LEU A 80 -8.94 6.22 -1.77
N ASN A 81 -9.29 5.77 -2.98
CA ASN A 81 -10.63 5.28 -3.31
C ASN A 81 -10.77 3.76 -3.15
N PHE A 82 -9.71 3.07 -2.76
CA PHE A 82 -9.78 1.63 -2.52
C PHE A 82 -10.34 1.38 -1.11
N THR A 83 -11.29 0.46 -1.01
CA THR A 83 -11.93 0.07 0.26
C THR A 83 -11.33 -1.20 0.86
N VAL A 84 -10.53 -1.94 0.10
CA VAL A 84 -9.85 -3.15 0.55
C VAL A 84 -8.66 -2.82 1.46
N PRO A 85 -8.32 -3.67 2.45
CA PRO A 85 -7.10 -3.54 3.25
C PRO A 85 -5.83 -3.41 2.39
N LEU A 86 -4.82 -2.69 2.89
CA LEU A 86 -3.54 -2.50 2.18
C LEU A 86 -2.86 -3.84 1.82
N ARG A 87 -3.00 -4.83 2.71
CA ARG A 87 -2.50 -6.19 2.52
C ARG A 87 -3.10 -6.83 1.28
N ASP A 88 -4.41 -6.75 1.14
CA ASP A 88 -5.14 -7.36 0.04
C ASP A 88 -4.83 -6.67 -1.28
N PHE A 89 -4.66 -5.34 -1.25
CA PHE A 89 -4.18 -4.59 -2.41
C PHE A 89 -2.82 -5.10 -2.89
N LEU A 90 -1.87 -5.31 -1.97
CA LEU A 90 -0.53 -5.83 -2.30
C LEU A 90 -0.61 -7.24 -2.90
N LEU A 91 -1.41 -8.14 -2.29
CA LEU A 91 -1.60 -9.51 -2.78
C LEU A 91 -2.20 -9.55 -4.18
N VAL A 92 -3.23 -8.73 -4.44
CA VAL A 92 -3.84 -8.61 -5.77
C VAL A 92 -2.82 -8.11 -6.80
N GLY A 93 -2.05 -7.07 -6.45
CA GLY A 93 -1.00 -6.54 -7.31
C GLY A 93 0.06 -7.58 -7.65
N CYS A 94 0.51 -8.36 -6.67
CA CYS A 94 1.48 -9.42 -6.90
C CYS A 94 0.93 -10.57 -7.74
N LYS A 95 -0.31 -11.00 -7.49
CA LYS A 95 -0.97 -12.04 -8.30
C LYS A 95 -1.11 -11.59 -9.75
N TRP A 96 -1.52 -10.35 -9.97
CA TRP A 96 -1.63 -9.78 -11.31
C TRP A 96 -0.28 -9.73 -12.00
N PHE A 97 0.76 -9.21 -11.33
CA PHE A 97 2.12 -9.14 -11.87
C PHE A 97 2.67 -10.52 -12.23
N TYR A 98 2.48 -11.51 -11.36
CA TYR A 98 2.91 -12.89 -11.61
C TYR A 98 2.23 -13.48 -12.84
N ASN A 99 0.90 -13.39 -12.91
CA ASN A 99 0.13 -13.90 -14.05
C ASN A 99 0.53 -13.21 -15.36
N HIS A 100 0.64 -11.88 -15.35
CA HIS A 100 1.02 -11.12 -16.53
C HIS A 100 2.43 -11.49 -17.01
N THR A 101 3.38 -11.60 -16.08
CA THR A 101 4.77 -11.98 -16.41
C THR A 101 4.86 -13.41 -16.92
N HIS A 102 4.11 -14.34 -16.31
CA HIS A 102 4.07 -15.74 -16.77
C HIS A 102 3.51 -15.84 -18.19
N VAL A 103 2.43 -15.13 -18.50
CA VAL A 103 1.86 -15.08 -19.86
C VAL A 103 2.87 -14.50 -20.85
N HIS A 104 3.52 -13.38 -20.52
CA HIS A 104 4.48 -12.74 -21.40
C HIS A 104 5.71 -13.62 -21.66
N LEU A 105 6.26 -14.24 -20.61
CA LEU A 105 7.33 -15.23 -20.76
C LEU A 105 6.89 -16.39 -21.66
N GLY A 106 5.71 -16.97 -21.45
CA GLY A 106 5.21 -18.07 -22.27
C GLY A 106 5.15 -17.75 -23.77
N ILE A 107 4.81 -16.50 -24.12
CA ILE A 107 4.84 -16.00 -25.50
C ILE A 107 6.28 -15.92 -26.01
N GLU A 108 7.17 -15.26 -25.27
CA GLU A 108 8.57 -15.01 -25.69
C GLU A 108 9.40 -16.29 -25.80
N VAL A 109 9.25 -17.21 -24.83
CA VAL A 109 9.97 -18.49 -24.81
C VAL A 109 9.23 -19.62 -25.50
N ASN A 110 8.11 -19.32 -26.17
CA ASN A 110 7.35 -20.23 -27.02
C ASN A 110 6.85 -21.49 -26.26
N ILE A 111 6.70 -21.41 -24.94
CA ILE A 111 6.16 -22.49 -24.10
C ILE A 111 4.67 -22.63 -24.44
N GLY A 112 4.34 -23.56 -25.33
CA GLY A 112 2.98 -23.82 -25.78
C GLY A 112 2.84 -24.07 -27.27
N LYS A 113 3.82 -23.70 -28.10
CA LYS A 113 3.90 -24.24 -29.46
C LYS A 113 4.48 -25.65 -29.34
N LYS A 114 3.63 -26.67 -29.48
CA LYS A 114 4.13 -28.01 -29.84
C LYS A 114 5.05 -27.81 -31.05
N SER A 115 6.33 -28.19 -30.93
CA SER A 115 7.15 -28.40 -32.12
C SER A 115 6.39 -29.38 -32.99
N ILE A 116 5.85 -28.88 -34.10
CA ILE A 116 5.50 -29.75 -35.21
C ILE A 116 6.87 -30.15 -35.75
N ILE A 117 7.24 -31.39 -35.42
CA ILE A 117 8.42 -32.09 -35.93
C ILE A 117 8.34 -32.10 -37.47
#